data_AF-A6ZRB0-F1
#
_entry.id   AF-A6ZRB0-F1
#
_cell.length_a   1.000
_cell.length_b   1.000
_cell.length_c   1.000
_cell.angle_alpha   90.00
_cell.angle_beta   90.00
_cell.angle_gamma   90.00
#
_symmetry.space_group_name_H-M   'P 1'
#
loop_
_entity.id
_entity.type
_entity.pdbx_description
1 polymer ?
#
loop_
_entity_poly.entity_id
_entity_poly.type
_entity_poly.pdbx_seq_one_letter_code
_entity_poly.pdbx_strand_id
1 'polypeptide(L)'
;MLTITKRLVTTDVRSRILLSSLNGKMSDALALLRQQQQTSVDVELLHTMLARAAALAHADTIAYMWYQHVMPRRLPVEGRLLCEMAGVALYQDRLFLPAQFLQHYQAMNRDRRTSPEDELIEYELRRIKVEAFARGTMHSTALREKWKVFLQEMDTLPGQPPLRLRDFPQMTKAMGIALMQQDEQAAALALFGRQPLVIKNEWSLPLLLAGVLWHVPGPAQARRVLAEFRQSYRGLPLLDAELVIKRRGFEINT
;
A
#
# COMPACT_ATOMS: atom_id res chain seq x y z
N MET A 1 -43.40 5.63 -4.53
CA MET A 1 -42.60 5.32 -3.33
C MET A 1 -42.37 3.82 -3.29
N LEU A 2 -41.14 3.34 -3.48
CA LEU A 2 -40.79 1.92 -3.29
C LEU A 2 -40.14 1.79 -1.91
N THR A 3 -40.92 1.39 -0.92
CA THR A 3 -40.42 0.98 0.40
C THR A 3 -39.72 -0.37 0.24
N ILE A 4 -38.42 -0.33 -0.06
CA ILE A 4 -37.56 -1.52 0.00
C ILE A 4 -37.24 -1.78 1.47
N THR A 5 -38.10 -2.52 2.17
CA THR A 5 -37.78 -3.13 3.46
C THR A 5 -36.75 -4.23 3.23
N LYS A 6 -35.45 -3.87 3.27
CA LYS A 6 -34.37 -4.87 3.26
C LYS A 6 -34.47 -5.71 4.54
N ARG A 7 -34.66 -7.02 4.39
CA ARG A 7 -34.66 -7.96 5.52
C ARG A 7 -33.24 -8.11 6.04
N LEU A 8 -33.04 -8.07 7.35
CA LEU A 8 -31.75 -8.43 7.94
C LEU A 8 -31.55 -9.95 7.87
N VAL A 9 -30.29 -10.41 7.94
CA VAL A 9 -29.99 -11.83 8.13
C VAL A 9 -30.71 -12.33 9.37
N THR A 10 -31.39 -13.48 9.28
CA THR A 10 -32.10 -14.05 10.45
C THR A 10 -31.11 -14.42 11.56
N THR A 11 -31.55 -14.37 12.82
CA THR A 11 -30.69 -14.63 13.98
C THR A 11 -30.00 -16.00 13.92
N ASP A 12 -30.68 -17.04 13.42
CA ASP A 12 -30.11 -18.37 13.24
C ASP A 12 -28.96 -18.37 12.22
N VAL A 13 -29.18 -17.79 11.04
CA VAL A 13 -28.17 -17.72 9.98
C VAL A 13 -27.01 -16.84 10.41
N ARG A 14 -27.27 -15.71 11.09
CA ARG A 14 -26.23 -14.85 11.68
C ARG A 14 -25.35 -15.65 12.65
N SER A 15 -25.94 -16.39 13.58
CA SER A 15 -25.20 -17.22 14.54
C SER A 15 -24.33 -18.27 13.84
N ARG A 16 -24.84 -18.91 12.79
CA ARG A 16 -24.09 -19.89 12.00
C ARG A 16 -22.90 -19.25 11.26
N ILE A 17 -23.12 -18.09 10.63
CA ILE A 17 -22.04 -17.35 9.95
C ILE A 17 -20.96 -16.93 10.95
N LEU A 18 -21.34 -16.42 12.12
CA LEU A 18 -20.41 -16.03 13.17
C LEU A 18 -19.63 -17.22 13.69
N LEU A 19 -20.30 -18.33 14.03
CA LEU A 19 -19.64 -19.56 14.48
C LEU A 19 -18.65 -20.09 13.44
N SER A 20 -19.02 -20.14 12.16
CA SER A 20 -18.10 -20.54 11.10
C SER A 20 -16.90 -19.59 10.98
N SER A 21 -17.13 -18.27 11.06
CA SER A 21 -16.07 -17.26 10.97
C SER A 21 -15.10 -17.33 12.15
N LEU A 22 -15.61 -17.52 13.37
CA LEU A 22 -14.83 -17.63 14.60
C LEU A 22 -14.04 -18.93 14.67
N ASN A 23 -14.56 -20.02 14.09
CA ASN A 23 -13.87 -21.31 13.99
C ASN A 23 -12.88 -21.39 12.80
N GLY A 24 -12.61 -20.27 12.13
CA GLY A 24 -11.67 -20.21 11.00
C GLY A 24 -12.18 -20.77 9.67
N LYS A 25 -13.45 -21.16 9.59
CA LYS A 25 -14.09 -21.72 8.39
C LYS A 25 -14.70 -20.60 7.53
N MET A 26 -13.84 -19.71 7.03
CA MET A 26 -14.28 -18.51 6.29
C MET A 26 -15.00 -18.83 4.98
N SER A 27 -14.61 -19.90 4.28
CA SER A 27 -15.29 -20.35 3.06
C SER A 27 -16.74 -20.76 3.33
N ASP A 28 -16.98 -21.48 4.43
CA ASP A 28 -18.32 -21.91 4.84
C ASP A 28 -19.18 -20.70 5.25
N ALA A 29 -18.61 -19.78 6.03
CA ALA A 29 -19.27 -18.53 6.40
C ALA A 29 -19.65 -17.70 5.16
N LEU A 30 -18.76 -17.61 4.17
CA LEU A 30 -19.01 -16.90 2.91
C LEU A 30 -20.10 -17.59 2.08
N ALA A 31 -20.10 -18.93 2.02
CA ALA A 31 -21.13 -19.69 1.32
C ALA A 31 -22.51 -19.46 1.94
N LEU A 32 -22.62 -19.50 3.27
CA LEU A 32 -23.85 -19.19 3.99
C LEU A 32 -24.33 -17.76 3.72
N LEU A 33 -23.41 -16.79 3.74
CA LEU A 33 -23.75 -15.40 3.47
C LEU A 33 -24.24 -15.19 2.02
N ARG A 34 -23.60 -15.85 1.05
CA ARG A 34 -24.01 -15.80 -0.37
C ARG A 34 -25.38 -16.40 -0.64
N GLN A 35 -25.88 -17.27 0.24
CA GLN A 35 -27.26 -17.78 0.13
C GLN A 35 -28.31 -16.73 0.55
N GLN A 36 -27.89 -15.64 1.23
CA GLN A 36 -28.78 -14.62 1.75
C GLN A 36 -28.86 -13.36 0.85
N GLN A 37 -28.80 -13.53 -0.49
CA GLN A 37 -28.51 -12.49 -1.50
C GLN A 37 -29.32 -11.17 -1.43
N GLN A 38 -30.44 -11.12 -0.70
CA GLN A 38 -31.28 -9.92 -0.57
C GLN A 38 -31.28 -9.30 0.83
N THR A 39 -30.47 -9.83 1.75
CA THR A 39 -30.48 -9.38 3.13
C THR A 39 -29.40 -8.35 3.44
N SER A 40 -29.70 -7.42 4.33
CA SER A 40 -28.69 -6.56 4.92
C SER A 40 -27.93 -7.28 6.02
N VAL A 41 -26.60 -7.17 5.96
CA VAL A 41 -25.71 -7.48 7.07
C VAL A 41 -25.68 -6.27 8.00
N ASP A 42 -25.81 -6.50 9.31
CA ASP A 42 -25.62 -5.46 10.33
C ASP A 42 -24.13 -5.11 10.49
N VAL A 43 -23.85 -3.97 11.12
CA VAL A 43 -22.47 -3.44 11.22
C VAL A 43 -21.55 -4.35 12.03
N GLU A 44 -22.07 -5.01 13.06
CA GLU A 44 -21.31 -5.90 13.94
C GLU A 44 -20.89 -7.18 13.20
N LEU A 45 -21.82 -7.79 12.46
CA LEU A 45 -21.53 -8.94 11.62
C LEU A 45 -20.54 -8.57 10.50
N LEU A 46 -20.71 -7.39 9.88
CA LEU A 46 -19.78 -6.89 8.86
C LEU A 46 -18.34 -6.79 9.41
N HIS A 47 -18.14 -6.07 10.51
CA HIS A 47 -16.82 -5.87 11.09
C HIS A 47 -16.21 -7.18 11.57
N THR A 48 -17.00 -8.03 12.24
CA THR A 48 -16.53 -9.34 12.70
C THR A 48 -16.03 -10.19 11.53
N MET A 49 -16.79 -10.26 10.44
CA MET A 49 -16.41 -11.05 9.27
C MET A 49 -15.19 -10.47 8.55
N LEU A 50 -15.11 -9.14 8.40
CA LEU A 50 -13.96 -8.48 7.79
C LEU A 50 -12.69 -8.67 8.63
N ALA A 51 -12.77 -8.50 9.95
CA ALA A 51 -11.64 -8.72 10.87
C ALA A 51 -11.14 -10.17 10.84
N ARG A 52 -12.07 -11.14 10.88
CA ARG A 52 -11.69 -12.56 10.74
C ARG A 52 -11.13 -12.89 9.37
N ALA A 53 -11.70 -12.34 8.30
CA ALA A 53 -11.17 -12.52 6.97
C ALA A 53 -9.77 -11.91 6.82
N ALA A 54 -9.51 -10.74 7.41
CA ALA A 54 -8.19 -10.13 7.40
C ALA A 54 -7.17 -10.96 8.20
N ALA A 55 -7.52 -11.35 9.43
CA ALA A 55 -6.67 -12.17 10.29
C ALA A 55 -6.31 -13.53 9.69
N LEU A 56 -7.22 -14.13 8.92
CA LEU A 56 -7.03 -15.42 8.26
C LEU A 56 -6.56 -15.29 6.81
N ALA A 57 -6.26 -14.08 6.35
CA ALA A 57 -5.91 -13.77 4.97
C ALA A 57 -6.89 -14.40 3.95
N HIS A 58 -8.19 -14.24 4.16
CA HIS A 58 -9.22 -14.76 3.27
C HIS A 58 -9.74 -13.67 2.32
N ALA A 59 -9.01 -13.39 1.23
CA ALA A 59 -9.30 -12.28 0.32
C ALA A 59 -10.69 -12.35 -0.35
N ASP A 60 -11.23 -13.55 -0.57
CA ASP A 60 -12.54 -13.71 -1.22
C ASP A 60 -13.68 -13.18 -0.35
N THR A 61 -13.59 -13.37 0.98
CA THR A 61 -14.56 -12.77 1.90
C THR A 61 -14.39 -11.27 1.97
N ILE A 62 -13.14 -10.77 2.03
CA ILE A 62 -12.86 -9.33 2.00
C ILE A 62 -13.50 -8.70 0.76
N ALA A 63 -13.22 -9.23 -0.42
CA ALA A 63 -13.75 -8.71 -1.68
C ALA A 63 -15.28 -8.78 -1.74
N TYR A 64 -15.87 -9.92 -1.34
CA TYR A 64 -17.33 -10.06 -1.32
C TYR A 64 -17.99 -9.05 -0.37
N MET A 65 -17.52 -8.94 0.87
CA MET A 65 -18.06 -8.01 1.86
C MET A 65 -17.91 -6.56 1.39
N TRP A 66 -16.76 -6.24 0.81
CA TRP A 66 -16.48 -4.92 0.27
C TRP A 66 -17.48 -4.52 -0.82
N TYR A 67 -17.65 -5.36 -1.84
CA TYR A 67 -18.49 -5.05 -2.99
C TYR A 67 -19.98 -5.15 -2.72
N GLN A 68 -20.41 -6.11 -1.88
CA GLN A 68 -21.83 -6.35 -1.65
C GLN A 68 -22.42 -5.52 -0.51
N HIS A 69 -21.58 -5.11 0.46
CA HIS A 69 -22.07 -4.46 1.68
C HIS A 69 -21.44 -3.10 1.95
N VAL A 70 -20.11 -2.97 1.84
CA VAL A 70 -19.43 -1.71 2.16
C VAL A 70 -19.68 -0.65 1.09
N MET A 71 -19.31 -0.91 -0.18
CA MET A 71 -19.40 0.08 -1.25
C MET A 71 -20.83 0.57 -1.54
N PRO A 72 -21.85 -0.31 -1.68
CA PRO A 72 -23.19 0.14 -2.07
C PRO A 72 -23.88 1.01 -1.02
N ARG A 73 -23.47 0.89 0.24
CA ARG A 73 -24.09 1.57 1.38
C ARG A 73 -23.16 2.56 2.08
N ARG A 74 -21.90 2.64 1.63
CA ARG A 74 -20.82 3.40 2.28
C ARG A 74 -20.79 3.10 3.78
N LEU A 75 -20.77 1.82 4.17
CA LEU A 75 -20.68 1.47 5.58
C LEU A 75 -19.30 1.85 6.11
N PRO A 76 -19.19 2.51 7.28
CA PRO A 76 -17.90 2.83 7.86
C PRO A 76 -17.15 1.53 8.17
N VAL A 77 -15.84 1.55 7.92
CA VAL A 77 -14.92 0.48 8.29
C VAL A 77 -13.76 1.15 9.02
N GLU A 78 -13.38 0.58 10.16
CA GLU A 78 -12.27 1.10 10.97
C GLU A 78 -10.96 1.17 10.16
N GLY A 79 -10.19 2.23 10.37
CA GLY A 79 -8.95 2.46 9.62
C GLY A 79 -7.90 1.35 9.78
N ARG A 80 -7.70 0.82 11.00
CA ARG A 80 -6.80 -0.32 11.24
C ARG A 80 -7.21 -1.55 10.45
N LEU A 81 -8.51 -1.86 10.45
CA LEU A 81 -9.06 -2.98 9.69
C LEU A 81 -8.87 -2.78 8.18
N LEU A 82 -9.00 -1.55 7.67
CA LEU A 82 -8.67 -1.25 6.28
C LEU A 82 -7.20 -1.53 5.96
N CYS A 83 -6.26 -1.20 6.86
CA CYS A 83 -4.84 -1.52 6.68
C CYS A 83 -4.61 -3.04 6.63
N GLU A 84 -5.22 -3.81 7.52
CA GLU A 84 -5.11 -5.28 7.54
C GLU A 84 -5.68 -5.88 6.24
N MET A 85 -6.87 -5.44 5.82
CA MET A 85 -7.48 -5.85 4.56
C MET A 85 -6.61 -5.47 3.36
N ALA A 86 -6.01 -4.28 3.36
CA ALA A 86 -5.12 -3.82 2.30
C ALA A 86 -3.87 -4.71 2.21
N GLY A 87 -3.30 -5.10 3.35
CA GLY A 87 -2.16 -6.03 3.41
C GLY A 87 -2.50 -7.38 2.78
N VAL A 88 -3.65 -7.98 3.13
CA VAL A 88 -4.12 -9.22 2.51
C VAL A 88 -4.31 -9.05 1.00
N ALA A 89 -4.95 -7.95 0.58
CA ALA A 89 -5.21 -7.67 -0.83
C ALA A 89 -3.93 -7.51 -1.65
N LEU A 90 -2.89 -6.87 -1.08
CA LEU A 90 -1.57 -6.76 -1.70
C LEU A 90 -0.94 -8.12 -1.95
N TYR A 91 -1.10 -9.07 -1.03
CA TYR A 91 -0.44 -10.37 -1.13
C TYR A 91 -1.21 -11.43 -1.94
N GLN A 92 -2.54 -11.29 -2.07
CA GLN A 92 -3.43 -12.23 -2.78
C GLN A 92 -3.99 -11.71 -4.10
N ASP A 93 -3.20 -10.91 -4.82
CA ASP A 93 -3.51 -10.43 -6.18
C ASP A 93 -4.84 -9.66 -6.32
N ARG A 94 -5.35 -9.08 -5.23
CA ARG A 94 -6.50 -8.16 -5.25
C ARG A 94 -6.03 -6.70 -5.31
N LEU A 95 -5.15 -6.40 -6.26
CA LEU A 95 -4.35 -5.16 -6.29
C LEU A 95 -5.15 -3.87 -6.53
N PHE A 96 -6.42 -3.98 -6.94
CA PHE A 96 -7.32 -2.84 -7.08
C PHE A 96 -7.96 -2.40 -5.75
N LEU A 97 -8.03 -3.28 -4.75
CA LEU A 97 -8.70 -2.99 -3.47
C LEU A 97 -7.98 -1.92 -2.64
N PRO A 98 -6.63 -1.90 -2.50
CA PRO A 98 -5.95 -0.91 -1.67
C PRO A 98 -6.28 0.55 -2.03
N ALA A 99 -6.42 0.86 -3.32
CA ALA A 99 -6.82 2.20 -3.76
C ALA A 99 -8.25 2.55 -3.31
N GLN A 100 -9.18 1.58 -3.33
CA GLN A 100 -10.56 1.76 -2.87
C GLN A 100 -10.62 1.91 -1.34
N PHE A 101 -9.80 1.17 -0.60
CA PHE A 101 -9.71 1.27 0.86
C PHE A 101 -9.19 2.65 1.30
N LEU A 102 -8.14 3.16 0.65
CA LEU A 102 -7.65 4.53 0.89
C LEU A 102 -8.73 5.57 0.60
N GLN A 103 -9.41 5.47 -0.53
CA GLN A 103 -10.49 6.39 -0.89
C GLN A 103 -11.64 6.36 0.13
N HIS A 104 -12.00 5.17 0.61
CA HIS A 104 -13.01 5.00 1.65
C HIS A 104 -12.59 5.65 2.97
N TYR A 105 -11.36 5.40 3.43
CA TYR A 105 -10.81 6.03 4.63
C TYR A 105 -10.84 7.57 4.52
N GLN A 106 -10.38 8.11 3.39
CA GLN A 106 -10.37 9.55 3.14
C GLN A 106 -11.78 10.16 3.03
N ALA A 107 -12.77 9.41 2.55
CA ALA A 107 -14.15 9.87 2.48
C ALA A 107 -14.81 9.90 3.87
N MET A 108 -14.47 8.94 4.74
CA MET A 108 -15.07 8.80 6.07
C MET A 108 -14.40 9.65 7.15
N ASN A 109 -13.12 9.98 6.99
CA ASN A 109 -12.32 10.71 8.00
C ASN A 109 -11.88 12.11 7.53
N ARG A 110 -12.69 12.78 6.69
CA ARG A 110 -12.36 14.15 6.21
C ARG A 110 -12.12 15.14 7.35
N ASP A 111 -12.82 14.97 8.47
CA ASP A 111 -12.83 15.94 9.57
C ASP A 111 -11.95 15.54 10.77
N ARG A 112 -11.25 14.39 10.71
CA ARG A 112 -10.53 13.78 11.86
C ARG A 112 -9.01 13.76 11.76
N ARG A 113 -8.42 14.51 10.83
CA ARG A 113 -6.97 14.44 10.47
C ARG A 113 -5.99 15.02 11.50
N THR A 114 -6.24 14.82 12.79
CA THR A 114 -5.44 15.45 13.87
C THR A 114 -4.88 14.46 14.87
N SER A 115 -5.18 13.16 14.76
CA SER A 115 -4.62 12.16 15.66
C SER A 115 -3.37 11.48 15.06
N PRO A 116 -2.35 11.16 15.88
CA PRO A 116 -1.19 10.38 15.42
C PRO A 116 -1.57 9.00 14.85
N GLU A 117 -2.67 8.43 15.33
CA GLU A 117 -3.19 7.15 14.82
C GLU A 117 -3.72 7.27 13.39
N ASP A 118 -4.44 8.36 13.08
CA ASP A 118 -4.94 8.64 11.74
C ASP A 118 -3.80 8.86 10.74
N GLU A 119 -2.72 9.54 11.16
CA GLU A 119 -1.52 9.70 10.32
C GLU A 119 -0.85 8.35 10.00
N LEU A 120 -0.76 7.44 10.97
CA LEU A 120 -0.22 6.09 10.78
C LEU A 120 -1.10 5.25 9.84
N ILE A 121 -2.42 5.34 9.98
CA ILE A 121 -3.37 4.64 9.11
C ILE A 121 -3.26 5.19 7.68
N GLU A 122 -3.24 6.51 7.51
CA GLU A 122 -3.11 7.12 6.20
C GLU A 122 -1.77 6.76 5.54
N TYR A 123 -0.67 6.81 6.29
CA TYR A 123 0.64 6.35 5.82
C TYR A 123 0.58 4.92 5.29
N GLU A 124 0.03 4.00 6.09
CA GLU A 124 0.02 2.57 5.76
C GLU A 124 -0.87 2.28 4.53
N LEU A 125 -2.06 2.89 4.43
CA LEU A 125 -2.93 2.72 3.26
C LEU A 125 -2.30 3.27 1.98
N ARG A 126 -1.65 4.43 2.05
CA ARG A 126 -0.92 5.01 0.89
C ARG A 126 0.28 4.16 0.51
N ARG A 127 1.07 3.69 1.48
CA ARG A 127 2.19 2.77 1.27
C ARG A 127 1.73 1.50 0.55
N ILE A 128 0.67 0.85 1.03
CA ILE A 128 0.15 -0.37 0.41
C ILE A 128 -0.39 -0.10 -1.00
N LYS A 129 -1.03 1.05 -1.25
CA LYS A 129 -1.48 1.45 -2.60
C LYS A 129 -0.30 1.57 -3.57
N VAL A 130 0.79 2.22 -3.15
CA VAL A 130 2.02 2.34 -3.96
C VAL A 130 2.61 0.96 -4.26
N GLU A 131 2.70 0.10 -3.25
CA GLU A 131 3.21 -1.27 -3.39
C GLU A 131 2.32 -2.13 -4.30
N ALA A 132 1.00 -1.98 -4.21
CA ALA A 132 0.04 -2.68 -5.07
C ALA A 132 0.17 -2.23 -6.53
N PHE A 133 0.37 -0.93 -6.77
CA PHE A 133 0.64 -0.41 -8.11
C PHE A 133 1.95 -0.96 -8.67
N ALA A 134 3.03 -0.94 -7.88
CA ALA A 134 4.33 -1.47 -8.28
C ALA A 134 4.26 -2.98 -8.62
N ARG A 135 3.60 -3.76 -7.77
CA ARG A 135 3.37 -5.21 -7.97
C ARG A 135 2.45 -5.49 -9.16
N GLY A 136 1.40 -4.70 -9.37
CA GLY A 136 0.43 -4.95 -10.43
C GLY A 136 0.95 -4.63 -11.82
N THR A 137 1.84 -3.64 -11.90
CA THR A 137 2.39 -3.17 -13.18
C THR A 137 3.79 -3.67 -13.47
N MET A 138 4.46 -4.42 -12.57
CA MET A 138 5.82 -4.99 -12.71
C MET A 138 6.63 -4.45 -13.90
N HIS A 139 6.61 -5.14 -15.04
CA HIS A 139 7.34 -4.81 -16.27
C HIS A 139 6.57 -3.93 -17.27
N SER A 140 5.24 -3.78 -17.11
CA SER A 140 4.38 -3.10 -18.08
C SER A 140 4.39 -1.58 -17.95
N THR A 141 5.09 -1.02 -16.97
CA THR A 141 5.15 0.41 -16.72
C THR A 141 6.58 0.82 -16.38
N ALA A 142 7.06 1.90 -17.00
CA ALA A 142 8.40 2.44 -16.77
C ALA A 142 8.60 2.86 -15.31
N LEU A 143 9.85 2.84 -14.84
CA LEU A 143 10.17 3.20 -13.45
C LEU A 143 9.74 4.63 -13.13
N ARG A 144 9.87 5.55 -14.09
CA ARG A 144 9.47 6.96 -13.95
C ARG A 144 7.98 7.12 -13.60
N GLU A 145 7.10 6.34 -14.21
CA GLU A 145 5.66 6.39 -13.90
C GLU A 145 5.34 5.78 -12.54
N LYS A 146 6.03 4.69 -12.14
CA LYS A 146 5.91 4.15 -10.78
C LYS A 146 6.39 5.16 -9.73
N TRP A 147 7.49 5.85 -10.01
CA TRP A 147 8.02 6.90 -9.14
C TRP A 147 7.08 8.10 -9.04
N LYS A 148 6.42 8.47 -10.14
CA LYS A 148 5.38 9.51 -10.12
C LYS A 148 4.22 9.13 -9.20
N VAL A 149 3.74 7.88 -9.26
CA VAL A 149 2.70 7.39 -8.33
C VAL A 149 3.21 7.41 -6.89
N PHE A 150 4.47 7.00 -6.66
CA PHE A 150 5.10 7.11 -5.34
C PHE A 150 5.04 8.55 -4.81
N LEU A 151 5.46 9.54 -5.61
CA LEU A 151 5.44 10.95 -5.20
C LEU A 151 4.02 11.45 -4.95
N GLN A 152 3.05 11.10 -5.80
CA GLN A 152 1.66 11.50 -5.60
C GLN A 152 1.10 11.06 -4.24
N GLU A 153 1.48 9.86 -3.78
CA GLU A 153 0.96 9.29 -2.54
C GLU A 153 1.82 9.60 -1.31
N MET A 154 3.13 9.38 -1.37
CA MET A 154 4.02 9.44 -0.19
C MET A 154 4.66 10.81 0.00
N ASP A 155 5.00 11.52 -1.08
CA ASP A 155 5.63 12.84 -0.99
C ASP A 155 4.65 13.92 -0.53
N THR A 156 3.35 13.68 -0.70
CA THR A 156 2.27 14.59 -0.30
C THR A 156 1.72 14.30 1.09
N LEU A 157 2.33 13.39 1.85
CA LEU A 157 1.89 13.08 3.22
C LEU A 157 2.11 14.27 4.17
N PRO A 158 1.12 14.61 5.01
CA PRO A 158 1.32 15.59 6.08
C PRO A 158 2.38 15.10 7.06
N GLY A 159 3.14 16.03 7.66
CA GLY A 159 4.22 15.71 8.60
C GLY A 159 5.48 15.13 7.97
N GLN A 160 5.46 14.77 6.66
CA GLN A 160 6.61 14.29 5.90
C GLN A 160 7.42 13.21 6.65
N PRO A 161 6.78 12.09 7.03
CA PRO A 161 7.44 11.10 7.87
C PRO A 161 8.65 10.49 7.16
N PRO A 162 9.66 10.02 7.92
CA PRO A 162 10.82 9.33 7.35
C PRO A 162 10.40 8.11 6.53
N LEU A 163 10.87 8.06 5.29
CA LEU A 163 10.60 6.96 4.36
C LEU A 163 11.78 5.97 4.38
N ARG A 164 11.48 4.66 4.49
CA ARG A 164 12.49 3.59 4.55
C ARG A 164 12.37 2.61 3.41
N LEU A 165 13.49 2.21 2.81
CA LEU A 165 13.53 1.29 1.67
C LEU A 165 12.86 -0.04 1.98
N ARG A 166 13.04 -0.54 3.22
CA ARG A 166 12.45 -1.80 3.69
C ARG A 166 10.92 -1.80 3.69
N ASP A 167 10.29 -0.62 3.72
CA ASP A 167 8.84 -0.47 3.75
C ASP A 167 8.21 -0.60 2.35
N PHE A 168 9.05 -0.58 1.30
CA PHE A 168 8.64 -0.63 -0.11
C PHE A 168 9.31 -1.78 -0.91
N PRO A 169 9.09 -3.05 -0.52
CA PRO A 169 9.74 -4.19 -1.18
C PRO A 169 9.38 -4.36 -2.67
N GLN A 170 8.12 -4.10 -3.06
CA GLN A 170 7.66 -4.24 -4.45
C GLN A 170 8.17 -3.09 -5.31
N MET A 171 8.19 -1.87 -4.80
CA MET A 171 8.81 -0.74 -5.49
C MET A 171 10.32 -0.99 -5.67
N THR A 172 11.01 -1.45 -4.64
CA THR A 172 12.44 -1.80 -4.71
C THR A 172 12.67 -2.88 -5.76
N LYS A 173 11.87 -3.95 -5.77
CA LYS A 173 11.93 -4.99 -6.79
C LYS A 173 11.72 -4.43 -8.22
N ALA A 174 10.75 -3.54 -8.40
CA ALA A 174 10.48 -2.90 -9.67
C ALA A 174 11.65 -2.01 -10.14
N MET A 175 12.32 -1.31 -9.21
CA MET A 175 13.56 -0.58 -9.50
C MET A 175 14.66 -1.52 -9.99
N GLY A 176 14.89 -2.65 -9.32
CA GLY A 176 15.92 -3.61 -9.74
C GLY A 176 15.68 -4.16 -11.15
N ILE A 177 14.43 -4.50 -11.45
CA ILE A 177 14.01 -4.93 -12.79
C ILE A 177 14.28 -3.84 -13.82
N ALA A 178 13.89 -2.60 -13.54
CA ALA A 178 14.10 -1.48 -14.46
C ALA A 178 15.60 -1.22 -14.67
N LEU A 179 16.41 -1.22 -13.60
CA LEU A 179 17.85 -0.95 -13.67
C LEU A 179 18.65 -2.02 -14.43
N MET A 180 18.12 -3.24 -14.58
CA MET A 180 18.72 -4.25 -15.48
C MET A 180 18.59 -3.86 -16.96
N GLN A 181 17.70 -2.94 -17.30
CA GLN A 181 17.57 -2.37 -18.64
C GLN A 181 18.46 -1.12 -18.72
N GLN A 182 19.48 -1.13 -19.57
CA GLN A 182 20.51 -0.08 -19.62
C GLN A 182 19.93 1.34 -19.81
N ASP A 183 18.88 1.48 -20.62
CA ASP A 183 18.22 2.78 -20.85
C ASP A 183 17.50 3.31 -19.59
N GLU A 184 16.90 2.42 -18.80
CA GLU A 184 16.20 2.78 -17.57
C GLU A 184 17.17 3.13 -16.43
N GLN A 185 18.39 2.60 -16.44
CA GLN A 185 19.44 3.05 -15.50
C GLN A 185 19.79 4.51 -15.73
N ALA A 186 19.99 4.92 -16.99
CA ALA A 186 20.22 6.32 -17.31
C ALA A 186 18.99 7.19 -16.96
N ALA A 187 17.78 6.67 -17.19
CA ALA A 187 16.54 7.36 -16.82
C ALA A 187 16.39 7.53 -15.30
N ALA A 188 16.74 6.52 -14.51
CA ALA A 188 16.72 6.60 -13.04
C ALA A 188 17.70 7.65 -12.51
N LEU A 189 18.90 7.73 -13.09
CA LEU A 189 19.87 8.78 -12.74
C LEU A 189 19.40 10.16 -13.19
N ALA A 190 18.71 10.25 -14.33
CA ALA A 190 18.13 11.51 -14.80
C ALA A 190 17.06 12.08 -13.84
N LEU A 191 16.42 11.25 -13.02
CA LEU A 191 15.51 11.69 -11.95
C LEU A 191 16.22 12.51 -10.87
N PHE A 192 17.56 12.40 -10.75
CA PHE A 192 18.34 13.15 -9.75
C PHE A 192 18.73 14.58 -10.16
N GLY A 193 18.50 15.03 -11.39
CA GLY A 193 19.10 16.31 -11.77
C GLY A 193 18.52 17.05 -12.95
N ARG A 194 17.62 16.46 -13.74
CA ARG A 194 17.22 17.08 -15.02
C ARG A 194 15.78 17.54 -15.10
N GLN A 195 14.93 17.25 -14.12
CA GLN A 195 13.55 17.75 -14.10
C GLN A 195 13.21 18.37 -12.75
N PRO A 196 12.48 19.50 -12.74
CA PRO A 196 11.90 20.05 -11.53
C PRO A 196 10.76 19.13 -11.07
N LEU A 197 11.09 17.97 -10.53
CA LEU A 197 10.18 17.25 -9.66
C LEU A 197 10.15 18.08 -8.37
N VAL A 198 9.02 18.76 -8.14
CA VAL A 198 8.78 19.44 -6.87
C VAL A 198 8.59 18.36 -5.81
N ILE A 199 9.70 18.01 -5.17
CA ILE A 199 9.74 17.07 -4.06
C ILE A 199 9.48 17.87 -2.80
N LYS A 200 8.44 17.48 -2.08
CA LYS A 200 8.00 18.12 -0.84
C LYS A 200 8.63 17.44 0.36
N ASN A 201 8.73 16.11 0.34
CA ASN A 201 9.26 15.30 1.43
C ASN A 201 10.77 15.04 1.20
N GLU A 202 11.59 15.49 2.15
CA GLU A 202 13.06 15.36 2.10
C GLU A 202 13.56 13.91 2.02
N TRP A 203 12.72 12.93 2.38
CA TRP A 203 13.04 11.51 2.39
C TRP A 203 12.77 10.80 1.05
N SER A 204 12.01 11.41 0.13
CA SER A 204 11.64 10.80 -1.15
C SER A 204 12.86 10.51 -2.04
N LEU A 205 13.74 11.50 -2.23
CA LEU A 205 14.95 11.34 -3.05
C LEU A 205 15.99 10.39 -2.42
N PRO A 206 16.29 10.48 -1.11
CA PRO A 206 17.10 9.49 -0.41
C PRO A 206 16.61 8.05 -0.58
N LEU A 207 15.29 7.84 -0.58
CA LEU A 207 14.72 6.52 -0.81
C LEU A 207 15.03 6.01 -2.23
N LEU A 208 14.86 6.87 -3.24
CA LEU A 208 15.21 6.54 -4.63
C LEU A 208 16.71 6.19 -4.75
N LEU A 209 17.58 6.98 -4.12
CA LEU A 209 19.01 6.70 -4.07
C LEU A 209 19.28 5.33 -3.44
N ALA A 210 18.69 5.04 -2.28
CA ALA A 210 18.86 3.76 -1.60
C ALA A 210 18.40 2.59 -2.48
N GLY A 211 17.28 2.73 -3.18
CA GLY A 211 16.77 1.73 -4.12
C GLY A 211 17.71 1.51 -5.31
N VAL A 212 18.25 2.58 -5.89
CA VAL A 212 19.25 2.47 -6.97
C VAL A 212 20.52 1.78 -6.47
N LEU A 213 21.06 2.23 -5.34
CA LEU A 213 22.27 1.66 -4.73
C LEU A 213 22.12 0.19 -4.34
N TRP A 214 20.90 -0.26 -4.03
CA TRP A 214 20.62 -1.66 -3.73
C TRP A 214 20.87 -2.56 -4.95
N HIS A 215 20.70 -2.02 -6.16
CA HIS A 215 20.74 -2.76 -7.42
C HIS A 215 21.94 -2.45 -8.33
N VAL A 216 22.78 -1.46 -8.01
CA VAL A 216 24.00 -1.19 -8.81
C VAL A 216 24.95 -2.40 -8.81
N PRO A 217 25.63 -2.69 -9.93
CA PRO A 217 26.40 -3.93 -10.10
C PRO A 217 27.65 -4.02 -9.22
N GLY A 218 28.22 -2.90 -8.81
CA GLY A 218 29.45 -2.89 -8.01
C GLY A 218 29.80 -1.54 -7.39
N PRO A 219 30.87 -1.49 -6.59
CA PRO A 219 31.23 -0.33 -5.77
C PRO A 219 31.61 0.90 -6.60
N ALA A 220 32.23 0.72 -7.78
CA ALA A 220 32.56 1.84 -8.66
C ALA A 220 31.31 2.61 -9.12
N GLN A 221 30.27 1.88 -9.55
CA GLN A 221 29.00 2.49 -9.95
C GLN A 221 28.30 3.12 -8.74
N ALA A 222 28.31 2.45 -7.58
CA ALA A 222 27.75 3.01 -6.34
C ALA A 222 28.38 4.36 -5.97
N ARG A 223 29.72 4.48 -6.06
CA ARG A 223 30.44 5.75 -5.84
C ARG A 223 30.02 6.83 -6.82
N ARG A 224 29.89 6.50 -8.10
CA ARG A 224 29.43 7.44 -9.13
C ARG A 224 28.03 7.96 -8.84
N VAL A 225 27.09 7.06 -8.54
CA VAL A 225 25.70 7.43 -8.22
C VAL A 225 25.63 8.30 -6.95
N LEU A 226 26.37 7.93 -5.92
CA LEU A 226 26.43 8.71 -4.68
C LEU A 226 27.03 10.11 -4.90
N ALA A 227 28.09 10.22 -5.70
CA ALA A 227 28.70 11.49 -6.05
C ALA A 227 27.75 12.40 -6.83
N GLU A 228 27.05 11.86 -7.83
CA GLU A 228 26.06 12.59 -8.64
C GLU A 228 24.89 13.09 -7.77
N PHE A 229 24.39 12.24 -6.87
CA PHE A 229 23.36 12.62 -5.92
C PHE A 229 23.81 13.76 -4.99
N ARG A 230 25.02 13.67 -4.41
CA ARG A 230 25.56 14.70 -3.51
C ARG A 230 25.84 16.03 -4.21
N GLN A 231 26.22 15.99 -5.48
CA GLN A 231 26.38 17.20 -6.28
C GLN A 231 25.04 17.92 -6.48
N SER A 232 23.97 17.15 -6.72
CA SER A 232 22.63 17.67 -7.04
C SER A 232 21.81 18.03 -5.81
N TYR A 233 21.96 17.30 -4.70
CA TYR A 233 21.13 17.43 -3.50
C TYR A 233 21.96 17.42 -2.21
N ARG A 234 22.50 18.60 -1.86
CA ARG A 234 23.28 18.77 -0.64
C ARG A 234 22.36 18.80 0.59
N GLY A 235 22.77 18.10 1.65
CA GLY A 235 22.11 18.15 2.96
C GLY A 235 20.93 17.19 3.16
N LEU A 236 20.53 16.42 2.14
CA LEU A 236 19.50 15.39 2.29
C LEU A 236 20.02 14.19 3.11
N PRO A 237 19.15 13.53 3.89
CA PRO A 237 19.56 12.41 4.73
C PRO A 237 20.00 11.20 3.89
N LEU A 238 21.06 10.51 4.31
CA LEU A 238 21.62 9.35 3.59
C LEU A 238 21.51 8.03 4.36
N LEU A 239 20.76 8.00 5.46
CA LEU A 239 20.74 6.88 6.40
C LEU A 239 20.44 5.52 5.73
N ASP A 240 19.45 5.45 4.84
CA ASP A 240 19.14 4.20 4.13
C ASP A 240 20.17 3.85 3.05
N ALA A 241 20.75 4.86 2.37
CA ALA A 241 21.83 4.66 1.42
C ALA A 241 23.10 4.11 2.10
N GLU A 242 23.45 4.62 3.27
CA GLU A 242 24.56 4.11 4.10
C GLU A 242 24.32 2.67 4.54
N LEU A 243 23.10 2.35 4.98
CA LEU A 243 22.73 0.98 5.35
C LEU A 243 22.83 0.03 4.15
N VAL A 244 22.41 0.46 2.97
CA VAL A 244 22.54 -0.31 1.72
C VAL A 244 24.01 -0.54 1.37
N ILE A 245 24.85 0.49 1.41
CA ILE A 245 26.31 0.40 1.14
C ILE A 245 26.96 -0.61 2.08
N LYS A 246 26.68 -0.51 3.39
CA LYS A 246 27.20 -1.44 4.41
C LYS A 246 26.72 -2.88 4.15
N ARG A 247 25.43 -3.08 3.86
CA ARG A 247 24.87 -4.42 3.56
C ARG A 247 25.43 -5.03 2.27
N ARG A 248 25.74 -4.20 1.28
CA ARG A 248 26.35 -4.62 0.00
C ARG A 248 27.86 -4.88 0.13
N GLY A 249 28.47 -4.60 1.29
CA GLY A 249 29.91 -4.74 1.49
C GLY A 249 30.73 -3.73 0.68
N PHE A 250 30.13 -2.60 0.30
CA PHE A 250 30.83 -1.58 -0.47
C PHE A 250 31.68 -0.70 0.46
N GLU A 251 32.99 -0.72 0.27
CA GLU A 251 33.92 0.20 0.94
C GLU A 251 33.87 1.57 0.26
N ILE A 252 32.93 2.40 0.70
CA ILE A 252 32.71 3.75 0.19
C ILE A 252 32.73 4.68 1.40
N ASN A 253 33.60 5.70 1.36
CA ASN A 253 33.56 6.78 2.33
C ASN A 253 32.29 7.59 2.08
N THR A 254 31.24 7.30 2.85
CA THR A 254 30.03 8.09 2.93
C THR A 254 30.31 9.33 3.75
#